data_AF-A0A2D7B3A4-F1
#
_entry.id   AF-A0A2D7B3A4-F1
#
_cell.length_a   1.000
_cell.length_b   1.000
_cell.length_c   1.000
_cell.angle_alpha   90.00
_cell.angle_beta   90.00
_cell.angle_gamma   90.00
#
_symmetry.space_group_name_H-M   'P 1'
#
loop_
_entity.id
_entity.type
_entity.pdbx_description
1 polymer ?
#
loop_
_entity_poly.entity_id
_entity_poly.type
_entity_poly.pdbx_seq_one_letter_code
_entity_poly.pdbx_strand_id
1 'polypeptide(L)' 'MPQFDMILLTPAQVQGAEVLEHTAGSPAREGGGDETYRCGSCKTKLLVNVAHHDAHGVVVKCGKCGRFNTEPHHHHH' A
#
# COMPACT_ATOMS: atom_id res chain seq x y z
N MET A 1 17.37 -0.28 3.00
CA MET A 1 16.09 0.40 2.72
C MET A 1 14.98 -0.38 3.42
N PRO A 2 14.28 0.21 4.41
CA PRO A 2 13.22 -0.46 5.15
C PRO A 2 12.09 -0.91 4.23
N GLN A 3 11.45 -2.02 4.61
CA GLN A 3 10.29 -2.53 3.89
C GLN A 3 9.18 -2.89 4.88
N PHE A 4 7.97 -2.46 4.57
CA PHE A 4 6.83 -2.57 5.47
C PHE A 4 5.72 -3.40 4.82
N ASP A 5 5.16 -4.33 5.59
CA ASP A 5 3.95 -5.03 5.17
C ASP A 5 2.74 -4.17 5.57
N MET A 6 1.92 -3.83 4.58
CA MET A 6 0.75 -2.97 4.75
C MET A 6 -0.39 -3.69 5.50
N ILE A 7 -1.26 -2.90 6.13
CA ILE A 7 -2.43 -3.39 6.84
C ILE A 7 -3.51 -3.78 5.82
N LEU A 8 -4.16 -4.93 6.02
CA LEU A 8 -5.26 -5.37 5.15
C LEU A 8 -6.56 -4.65 5.53
N LEU A 9 -7.24 -4.13 4.51
CA LEU A 9 -8.56 -3.52 4.65
C LEU A 9 -9.65 -4.43 4.06
N THR A 10 -10.82 -4.37 4.68
CA THR A 10 -12.06 -4.95 4.14
C THR A 10 -12.69 -4.01 3.09
N PRO A 11 -13.54 -4.52 2.18
CA PRO A 11 -14.27 -3.68 1.22
C PRO A 11 -15.08 -2.54 1.87
N ALA A 12 -15.65 -2.77 3.06
CA ALA A 12 -16.40 -1.76 3.80
C ALA A 12 -15.50 -0.61 4.29
N GLN A 13 -14.27 -0.90 4.70
CA GLN A 13 -13.31 0.12 5.18
C GLN A 13 -12.79 1.03 4.06
N VAL A 14 -12.88 0.60 2.79
CA VAL A 14 -12.43 1.41 1.64
C VAL A 14 -13.59 2.12 0.93
N GLN A 15 -14.81 2.01 1.45
CA GLN A 15 -15.96 2.66 0.84
C GLN A 15 -15.81 4.18 0.89
N GLY A 16 -15.77 4.82 -0.29
CA GLY A 16 -15.57 6.27 -0.42
C GLY A 16 -14.11 6.72 -0.34
N ALA A 17 -13.15 5.81 -0.17
CA ALA A 17 -11.73 6.13 -0.26
C ALA A 17 -11.27 6.20 -1.73
N GLU A 18 -10.29 7.05 -2.01
CA GLU A 18 -9.55 6.98 -3.27
C GLU A 18 -8.65 5.74 -3.25
N VAL A 19 -8.88 4.81 -4.18
CA VAL A 19 -8.14 3.55 -4.25
C VAL A 19 -7.21 3.57 -5.43
N LEU A 20 -5.93 3.36 -5.15
CA LEU A 20 -4.92 3.17 -6.18
C LEU A 20 -4.89 1.69 -6.61
N GLU A 21 -5.04 1.46 -7.91
CA GLU A 21 -5.04 0.12 -8.50
C GLU A 21 -3.61 -0.31 -8.87
N HIS A 22 -3.12 -1.39 -8.25
CA HIS A 22 -1.82 -1.98 -8.60
C HIS A 22 -1.99 -3.00 -9.72
N THR A 23 -1.25 -2.86 -10.83
CA THR A 23 -1.13 -3.88 -11.87
C THR A 23 -0.03 -4.88 -11.53
N ALA A 24 -0.30 -6.19 -11.62
CA ALA A 24 0.70 -7.21 -11.32
C ALA A 24 1.94 -7.07 -12.21
N GLY A 25 3.12 -6.99 -11.59
CA GLY A 25 4.40 -6.87 -12.28
C GLY A 25 5.01 -5.47 -12.24
N SER A 26 4.22 -4.43 -11.90
CA SER A 26 4.71 -3.07 -11.70
C SER A 26 4.25 -2.52 -10.35
N PRO A 27 5.07 -1.74 -9.64
CA PRO A 27 4.59 -1.05 -8.45
C PRO A 27 3.45 -0.11 -8.82
N ALA A 28 2.54 0.06 -7.88
CA ALA A 28 1.41 0.96 -7.95
C ALA A 28 1.90 2.43 -7.93
N ARG A 29 3.01 2.69 -7.21
CA ARG A 29 3.75 3.95 -7.22
C ARG A 29 5.24 3.67 -7.03
N GLU A 30 6.06 4.41 -7.77
CA GLU A 30 7.50 4.47 -7.57
C GLU A 30 7.91 5.93 -7.34
N GLY A 31 8.76 6.17 -6.32
CA GLY A 31 9.20 7.51 -5.94
C GLY A 31 10.72 7.62 -5.82
N GLY A 32 11.20 8.68 -5.14
CA GLY A 32 12.61 8.92 -4.83
C GLY A 32 12.98 8.88 -3.34
N GLY A 33 12.08 8.41 -2.48
CA GLY A 33 12.33 8.19 -1.05
C GLY A 33 12.99 6.84 -0.75
N ASP A 34 12.97 6.45 0.53
CA ASP A 34 13.70 5.29 1.06
C ASP A 34 12.80 4.23 1.69
N GLU A 35 11.51 4.22 1.38
CA GLU A 35 10.58 3.22 1.91
C GLU A 35 9.95 2.38 0.81
N THR A 36 9.75 1.09 1.09
CA THR A 36 9.01 0.17 0.22
C THR A 36 7.89 -0.50 0.98
N TYR A 37 6.68 -0.42 0.45
CA TYR A 37 5.49 -0.98 1.05
C TYR A 37 5.02 -2.18 0.24
N ARG A 38 4.78 -3.30 0.93
CA ARG A 38 4.35 -4.56 0.35
C ARG A 38 2.93 -4.89 0.79
N CYS A 39 2.22 -5.61 -0.06
CA CYS A 39 0.92 -6.16 0.28
C CYS A 39 1.03 -6.99 1.56
N GLY A 40 0.18 -6.70 2.56
CA GLY A 40 0.15 -7.41 3.84
C GLY A 40 -0.06 -8.92 3.69
N SER A 41 -0.73 -9.32 2.61
CA SER A 41 -1.08 -10.69 2.28
C SER A 41 0.01 -11.43 1.50
N CYS A 42 0.23 -11.04 0.24
CA CYS A 42 1.04 -11.83 -0.71
C CYS A 42 2.47 -11.30 -0.86
N LYS A 43 2.83 -10.26 -0.09
CA LYS A 43 4.15 -9.61 -0.06
C LYS A 43 4.61 -8.99 -1.40
N THR A 44 3.72 -8.87 -2.38
CA THR A 44 3.99 -8.09 -3.61
C THR A 44 4.31 -6.65 -3.24
N LYS A 45 5.38 -6.10 -3.81
CA LYS A 45 5.72 -4.67 -3.67
C LYS A 45 4.63 -3.83 -4.32
N LEU A 46 4.02 -2.94 -3.56
CA LEU A 46 2.95 -2.05 -4.00
C LEU A 46 3.48 -0.63 -4.19
N LEU A 47 4.24 -0.11 -3.23
CA LEU A 47 4.90 1.19 -3.33
C LEU A 47 6.41 0.97 -3.19
N VAL A 48 7.20 1.57 -4.08
CA VAL A 48 8.67 1.36 -4.11
C VAL A 48 9.37 2.70 -4.05
N ASN A 49 10.38 2.79 -3.18
CA ASN A 49 11.22 3.99 -2.99
C ASN A 49 10.36 5.25 -2.76
N VAL A 50 9.30 5.17 -1.95
CA VAL A 50 8.45 6.33 -1.67
C VAL A 50 8.92 7.03 -0.41
N ALA A 51 8.69 8.35 -0.32
CA ALA A 51 8.86 9.04 0.94
C ALA A 51 7.74 8.64 1.91
N HIS A 52 8.01 8.64 3.21
CA HIS A 52 7.02 8.29 4.23
C HIS A 52 5.70 9.05 4.07
N HIS A 53 5.78 10.36 3.84
CA HIS A 53 4.58 11.20 3.66
C HIS A 53 3.75 10.82 2.43
N ASP A 54 4.37 10.27 1.38
CA ASP A 54 3.70 9.85 0.15
C ASP A 54 2.96 8.52 0.32
N ALA A 55 3.31 7.73 1.35
CA ALA A 55 2.64 6.48 1.69
C ALA A 55 1.46 6.70 2.64
N HIS A 56 1.44 7.82 3.37
CA HIS A 56 0.45 8.09 4.40
C HIS A 56 -0.99 8.16 3.85
N GLY A 57 -1.89 7.36 4.42
CA GLY A 57 -3.30 7.30 4.02
C GLY A 57 -3.56 6.67 2.65
N VAL A 58 -2.54 6.13 1.99
CA VAL A 58 -2.70 5.53 0.66
C VAL A 58 -3.39 4.18 0.79
N VAL A 59 -4.52 4.04 0.10
CA VAL A 59 -5.22 2.76 -0.07
C VAL A 59 -4.85 2.16 -1.42
N VAL A 60 -4.29 0.94 -1.42
CA VAL A 60 -3.91 0.22 -2.64
C VAL A 60 -4.65 -1.11 -2.75
N LYS A 61 -5.34 -1.34 -3.88
CA LYS A 61 -5.84 -2.66 -4.24
C LYS A 61 -4.76 -3.45 -4.97
N CYS A 62 -4.32 -4.55 -4.37
CA CYS A 62 -3.26 -5.39 -4.93
C CYS A 62 -3.78 -6.20 -6.13
N GLY A 63 -3.39 -5.87 -7.35
CA GLY A 63 -3.76 -6.65 -8.54
C GLY A 63 -3.24 -8.10 -8.60
N LYS A 64 -2.35 -8.53 -7.69
CA LYS A 64 -1.95 -9.96 -7.61
C LYS A 64 -2.94 -10.81 -6.81
N CYS A 65 -3.45 -10.29 -5.68
CA CYS A 65 -4.28 -11.08 -4.76
C CYS A 65 -5.66 -10.47 -4.46
N GLY A 66 -5.96 -9.31 -5.05
CA GLY A 66 -7.24 -8.60 -4.93
C GLY A 66 -7.49 -7.90 -3.60
N ARG A 67 -6.60 -8.02 -2.60
CA ARG A 67 -6.79 -7.43 -1.26
C ARG A 67 -6.46 -5.93 -1.25
N PHE A 68 -7.21 -5.19 -0.43
CA PHE A 68 -6.96 -3.77 -0.15
C PHE A 68 -5.92 -3.63 0.97
N ASN A 69 -5.07 -2.62 0.85
CA ASN A 69 -3.94 -2.39 1.74
C ASN A 69 -3.88 -0.91 2.10
N THR A 70 -3.52 -0.57 3.34
CA THR A 70 -3.16 0.79 3.76
C THR A 70 -1.83 0.80 4.50
N GLU A 71 -1.16 1.95 4.53
CA GLU A 71 0.13 2.05 5.23
C GLU A 71 -0.03 1.77 6.74
N PRO A 72 0.99 1.16 7.37
CA PRO A 72 0.95 0.74 8.77
C PRO A 72 1.11 1.86 9.82
N HIS A 73 1.05 3.15 9.46
CA HIS A 73 1.28 4.26 10.40
C HIS A 73 -0.01 5.02 10.79
N HIS A 74 -0.10 5.35 12.08
CA HIS A 74 -1.17 6.07 12.79
C HIS A 74 -2.56 5.40 12.91
N HIS A 75 -2.64 4.17 13.42
CA HIS A 75 -3.76 3.80 14.30
C HIS A 75 -3.44 4.20 15.76
N HIS A 76 -3.37 5.50 16.05
CA HIS A 76 -3.53 5.98 17.43
C HIS A 76 -5.04 6.14 17.66
N HIS A 77 -5.61 5.23 18.44
CA HIS A 77 -6.82 5.51 19.21
C HIS A 77 -6.47 6.48 20.35
#